data_AF-A0A367R6J9-F1
#
_entry.id   AF-A0A367R6J9-F1
#
_cell.length_a   1.000
_cell.length_b   1.000
_cell.length_c   1.000
_cell.angle_alpha   90.00
_cell.angle_beta   90.00
_cell.angle_gamma   90.00
#
_symmetry.space_group_name_H-M   'P 1'
#
loop_
_entity.id
_entity.type
_entity.pdbx_description
1 polymer ?
#
loop_
_entity_poly.entity_id
_entity_poly.type
_entity_poly.pdbx_seq_one_letter_code
_entity_poly.pdbx_strand_id
1 'polypeptide(L)' 'MVEAGAGVGLEASILAASDQNVSILLLEAGGTPDNEKMWTPSDWFEVLQKCPEIEWGYQ' A
#
# COMPACT_ATOMS: atom_id res chain seq x y z
N MET A 1 8.91 11.30 -5.57
CA MET A 1 7.65 10.53 -5.60
C MET A 1 7.30 10.21 -4.16
N VAL A 2 6.07 10.49 -3.73
CA VAL A 2 5.56 10.06 -2.42
C VAL A 2 4.80 8.78 -2.71
N GLU A 3 5.35 7.64 -2.34
CA GLU A 3 4.73 6.32 -2.50
C GLU A 3 3.70 6.14 -1.39
N ALA A 4 2.53 5.58 -1.69
CA ALA A 4 1.46 5.37 -0.73
C ALA A 4 1.73 4.11 0.10
N GLY A 5 2.83 4.14 0.86
CA GLY A 5 3.12 3.17 1.90
C GLY A 5 2.27 3.39 3.16
N ALA A 6 2.48 2.54 4.17
CA ALA A 6 1.68 2.51 5.40
C ALA A 6 1.56 3.87 6.13
N GLY A 7 2.60 4.72 6.06
CA GLY A 7 2.56 6.07 6.65
C GLY A 7 1.62 7.03 5.92
N VAL A 8 1.73 7.12 4.60
CA VAL A 8 0.96 8.04 3.76
C VAL A 8 -0.52 7.65 3.73
N GLY A 9 -0.83 6.34 3.74
CA GLY A 9 -2.20 5.85 3.81
C GLY A 9 -2.92 6.23 5.12
N LEU A 10 -2.21 6.17 6.25
CA LEU A 10 -2.75 6.58 7.55
C LEU A 10 -3.02 8.08 7.60
N GLU A 11 -2.06 8.90 7.16
CA GLU A 11 -2.17 10.37 7.15
C GLU A 11 -3.31 10.86 6.25
N ALA A 12 -3.45 10.28 5.06
CA ALA A 12 -4.56 10.60 4.16
C ALA A 12 -5.92 10.19 4.75
N SER A 13 -5.98 9.06 5.46
CA SER A 13 -7.21 8.61 6.12
C SER A 13 -7.63 9.55 7.26
N ILE A 14 -6.66 9.99 8.09
CA ILE A 14 -6.91 10.94 9.17
C ILE A 14 -7.38 12.28 8.60
N LEU A 15 -6.73 12.78 7.55
CA LEU A 15 -7.05 14.06 6.94
C LEU A 15 -8.44 14.05 6.28
N ALA A 16 -8.78 12.98 5.53
CA ALA A 16 -10.10 12.81 4.93
C ALA A 16 -11.23 12.68 5.99
N ALA A 17 -10.93 12.07 7.14
CA ALA A 17 -11.90 11.96 8.23
C ALA A 17 -12.07 13.27 9.03
N SER A 18 -11.03 14.11 9.07
CA SER A 18 -11.02 15.34 9.87
C SER A 18 -11.72 16.52 9.17
N ASP A 19 -11.72 16.56 7.83
CA ASP A 19 -12.37 17.62 7.06
C ASP A 19 -13.07 17.06 5.81
N GLN A 20 -14.41 17.08 5.82
CA GLN A 20 -15.24 16.61 4.71
C GLN A 20 -15.18 17.52 3.47
N ASN A 21 -14.61 18.73 3.58
CA ASN A 21 -14.42 19.64 2.45
C ASN A 21 -13.06 19.45 1.77
N VAL A 22 -12.19 18.57 2.27
CA VAL A 22 -10.89 18.28 1.68
C VAL A 22 -10.99 17.05 0.76
N SER A 23 -10.54 17.21 -0.48
CA SER A 23 -10.38 16.11 -1.43
C SER A 23 -8.90 15.75 -1.55
N ILE A 24 -8.56 14.49 -1.27
CA ILE A 24 -7.19 13.97 -1.30
C ILE A 24 -7.05 13.02 -2.49
N LEU A 25 -6.02 13.22 -3.31
CA LEU A 25 -5.65 12.30 -4.38
C LEU A 25 -4.41 11.50 -3.94
N LEU A 26 -4.57 10.18 -3.82
CA LEU A 26 -3.48 9.25 -3.58
C LEU A 26 -3.07 8.61 -4.90
N LEU A 27 -1.76 8.63 -5.20
CA LEU A 27 -1.17 8.00 -6.37
C LEU A 27 -0.23 6.89 -5.88
N GLU A 28 -0.61 5.64 -6.12
CA GLU A 28 0.19 4.46 -5.79
C GLU A 28 0.76 3.86 -7.07
N ALA A 29 2.05 3.54 -7.07
CA ALA A 29 2.72 2.93 -8.22
C ALA A 29 2.44 1.42 -8.29
N GLY A 30 2.27 0.80 -7.12
CA GLY A 30 1.79 -0.58 -6.99
C GLY A 30 0.33 -0.71 -7.43
N GLY A 31 -0.01 -1.85 -8.02
CA GLY A 31 -1.41 -2.20 -8.27
C GLY A 31 -2.21 -2.31 -6.96
N THR A 32 -3.52 -2.48 -7.09
CA THR A 32 -4.35 -2.85 -5.93
C THR A 32 -4.05 -4.29 -5.52
N PRO A 33 -3.99 -4.61 -4.20
CA PRO A 33 -3.75 -5.98 -3.74
C PRO A 33 -4.99 -6.84 -3.98
N ASP A 34 -5.04 -7.48 -5.13
CA ASP A 34 -6.14 -8.35 -5.59
C ASP A 34 -5.90 -9.84 -5.29
N ASN A 35 -4.68 -10.21 -4.92
CA ASN A 35 -4.30 -11.58 -4.61
C ASN A 35 -4.77 -11.98 -3.19
N GLU A 36 -5.77 -12.86 -3.10
CA GLU A 36 -6.33 -13.36 -1.84
C GLU A 36 -5.28 -13.98 -0.89
N LYS A 37 -4.19 -14.54 -1.44
CA LYS A 37 -3.09 -15.12 -0.66
C LYS A 37 -2.29 -14.07 0.13
N MET A 38 -2.34 -12.80 -0.26
CA MET A 38 -1.69 -11.71 0.49
C MET A 38 -2.26 -11.55 1.91
N TRP A 39 -3.49 -12.02 2.14
CA TRP A 39 -4.19 -11.90 3.43
C TRP A 39 -3.99 -13.12 4.34
N THR A 40 -3.34 -14.18 3.86
CA THR A 40 -3.07 -15.40 4.63
C THR A 40 -1.59 -15.45 5.02
N PRO A 41 -1.23 -15.29 6.31
CA PRO A 41 0.18 -15.21 6.73
C PRO A 41 1.03 -16.41 6.31
N SER A 42 0.44 -17.61 6.26
CA SER A 42 1.14 -18.83 5.85
C SER A 42 1.54 -18.85 4.37
N ASP A 43 0.86 -18.08 3.52
CA ASP A 43 1.11 -18.02 2.07
C ASP A 43 2.11 -16.91 1.69
N TRP A 44 2.54 -16.10 2.66
CA TRP A 44 3.38 -14.92 2.43
C TRP A 44 4.67 -15.24 1.66
N PHE A 45 5.28 -16.39 1.95
CA PHE A 45 6.49 -16.82 1.24
C PHE A 45 6.24 -17.11 -0.24
N GLU A 46 5.10 -17.72 -0.60
CA GLU A 46 4.72 -17.98 -2.00
C GLU A 46 4.38 -16.67 -2.72
N VAL A 47 3.73 -15.74 -2.03
CA VAL A 47 3.38 -14.41 -2.54
C VAL A 47 4.65 -13.61 -2.87
N LEU A 48 5.63 -13.58 -1.95
CA LEU A 48 6.90 -12.87 -2.16
C LEU A 48 7.71 -13.40 -3.34
N GLN A 49 7.62 -14.69 -3.65
CA GLN A 49 8.31 -15.27 -4.81
C GLN A 49 7.69 -14.86 -6.15
N LYS A 50 6.39 -14.58 -6.19
CA LYS A 50 5.65 -14.21 -7.41
C LYS A 50 5.64 -12.70 -7.68
N CYS A 51 5.96 -11.90 -6.67
CA CYS A 51 6.11 -10.45 -6.77
C CYS A 51 7.57 -10.04 -6.48
N PRO A 52 8.54 -10.36 -7.36
CA PRO A 52 9.95 -10.02 -7.15
C PRO A 52 10.23 -8.52 -7.21
N GLU A 53 9.27 -7.70 -7.66
CA GLU A 53 9.36 -6.25 -7.79
C GLU A 53 9.04 -5.47 -6.51
N ILE A 54 8.87 -6.14 -5.35
CA ILE A 54 8.95 -5.39 -4.10
C ILE A 54 10.41 -5.00 -3.88
N GLU A 55 10.86 -3.92 -4.53
CA GLU A 55 12.08 -3.20 -4.17
C GLU A 55 11.87 -2.66 -2.75
N TRP A 56 12.28 -3.44 -1.76
CA TRP A 56 12.19 -3.07 -0.34
C TRP A 56 13.10 -1.89 0.05
N GLY A 57 13.73 -1.20 -0.91
CA GLY A 57 14.53 0.00 -0.67
C GLY A 57 15.76 -0.19 0.22
N TYR A 58 16.14 -1.43 0.55
CA TYR A 58 17.35 -1.70 1.32
C TYR A 58 18.56 -1.73 0.39
N GLN A 59 19.35 -0.65 0.39
CA GLN A 59 20.79 -0.70 0.12
C GLN A 59 21.56 -1.10 1.38
#